data_AF-A0A7H8T8Y6-F1
#
_entry.id   AF-A0A7H8T8Y6-F1
#
_cell.length_a   1.000
_cell.length_b   1.000
_cell.length_c   1.000
_cell.angle_alpha   90.00
_cell.angle_beta   90.00
_cell.angle_gamma   90.00
#
_symmetry.space_group_name_H-M   'P 1'
#
loop_
_entity.id
_entity.type
_entity.pdbx_description
1 polymer ?
#
loop_
_entity_poly.entity_id
_entity_poly.type
_entity_poly.pdbx_seq_one_letter_code
_entity_poly.pdbx_strand_id
1 'polypeptide(L)'
;MTKRMSALAVSAAVIGGFFVTSMPAQAATPAGQSVASAKAAVTCNQGQLRQQIAGLKSKAAKLKQLGETAAARKALSDAAALQRKLDACIKADNDASKPFPG
;
A
#
# COMPACT_ATOMS: atom_id res chain seq x y z
N MET A 1 16.37 -52.74 13.03
CA MET A 1 16.86 -51.47 12.47
C MET A 1 16.17 -51.20 11.14
N THR A 2 15.27 -50.22 11.08
CA THR A 2 14.62 -49.80 9.82
C THR A 2 14.73 -48.28 9.69
N LYS A 3 15.57 -47.84 8.76
CA LYS A 3 15.81 -46.43 8.42
C LYS A 3 14.62 -45.91 7.61
N ARG A 4 14.03 -44.80 8.04
CA ARG A 4 13.06 -44.02 7.24
C ARG A 4 13.71 -42.68 6.93
N MET A 5 14.14 -42.51 5.69
CA MET A 5 14.80 -41.30 5.20
C MET A 5 13.74 -40.35 4.64
N SER A 6 13.77 -39.11 5.14
CA SER A 6 12.94 -37.99 4.71
C SER A 6 13.15 -37.69 3.22
N ALA A 7 12.05 -37.66 2.47
CA ALA A 7 12.03 -37.16 1.11
C ALA A 7 11.88 -35.63 1.14
N LEU A 8 12.97 -34.92 0.86
CA LEU A 8 12.96 -33.49 0.55
C LEU A 8 12.51 -33.31 -0.90
N ALA A 9 11.31 -32.74 -1.09
CA ALA A 9 10.81 -32.39 -2.41
C ALA A 9 11.54 -31.15 -2.94
N VAL A 10 12.24 -31.37 -4.05
CA VAL A 10 13.07 -30.42 -4.78
C VAL A 10 12.21 -29.40 -5.56
N SER A 11 12.73 -28.18 -5.61
CA SER A 11 12.19 -26.95 -6.20
C SER A 11 11.53 -27.08 -7.58
N ALA A 12 10.35 -26.48 -7.74
CA ALA A 12 9.74 -26.20 -9.03
C ALA A 12 10.36 -24.93 -9.65
N ALA A 13 10.99 -25.10 -10.81
CA ALA A 13 11.51 -24.01 -11.64
C ALA A 13 10.36 -23.26 -12.33
N VAL A 14 10.26 -21.95 -12.09
CA VAL A 14 9.44 -21.03 -12.89
C VAL A 14 10.37 -20.27 -13.83
N ILE A 15 10.40 -20.71 -15.09
CA ILE A 15 10.87 -19.97 -16.26
C ILE A 15 9.60 -19.85 -17.11
N GLY A 16 8.95 -18.70 -17.26
CA GLY A 16 9.50 -17.45 -17.79
C GLY A 16 9.24 -17.41 -19.30
N GLY A 17 7.99 -17.19 -19.71
CA GLY A 17 7.62 -17.16 -21.13
C GLY A 17 6.16 -16.76 -21.35
N PHE A 18 5.87 -15.47 -21.14
CA PHE A 18 4.57 -14.90 -21.48
C PHE A 18 4.45 -14.76 -22.99
N PHE A 19 3.46 -15.45 -23.57
CA PHE A 19 3.07 -15.32 -24.97
C PHE A 19 2.64 -13.87 -25.26
N VAL A 20 3.42 -13.18 -26.08
CA VAL A 20 3.01 -11.94 -26.75
C VAL A 20 2.78 -12.28 -28.20
N THR A 21 1.51 -12.39 -28.63
CA THR A 21 1.10 -11.97 -29.98
C THR A 21 -0.42 -11.76 -30.05
N SER A 22 -0.78 -10.54 -30.47
CA SER A 22 -1.98 -10.13 -31.22
C SER A 22 -3.36 -10.26 -30.57
N MET A 23 -3.89 -9.13 -30.06
CA MET A 23 -5.20 -8.55 -30.44
C MET A 23 -5.37 -7.16 -29.77
N PRO A 24 -5.81 -6.10 -30.48
CA PRO A 24 -6.18 -4.82 -29.86
C PRO A 24 -7.66 -4.86 -29.51
N ALA A 25 -7.99 -5.02 -28.22
CA ALA A 25 -9.33 -4.76 -27.72
C ALA A 25 -9.28 -4.41 -26.24
N GLN A 26 -9.46 -3.12 -25.97
CA GLN A 26 -9.95 -2.55 -24.72
C GLN A 26 -10.76 -3.51 -23.84
N ALA A 27 -10.23 -3.81 -22.64
CA ALA A 27 -10.94 -3.95 -21.36
C ALA A 27 -10.20 -4.94 -20.44
N ALA A 28 -9.49 -4.41 -19.43
CA ALA A 28 -9.40 -4.96 -18.07
C ALA A 28 -8.18 -4.35 -17.37
N THR A 29 -8.41 -3.27 -16.64
CA THR A 29 -7.58 -2.95 -15.48
C THR A 29 -7.63 -4.11 -14.48
N PRO A 30 -6.48 -4.50 -13.94
CA PRO A 30 -6.38 -4.45 -12.49
C PRO A 30 -5.19 -3.59 -12.07
N ALA A 31 -5.48 -2.74 -11.08
CA ALA A 31 -4.53 -2.11 -10.20
C ALA A 31 -3.33 -3.03 -9.89
N GLY A 32 -2.10 -2.56 -9.82
CA GLY A 32 -1.62 -1.21 -9.58
C GLY A 32 -0.23 -1.36 -8.96
N GLN A 33 0.44 -0.23 -8.84
CA GLN A 33 1.81 -0.07 -8.31
C GLN A 33 2.88 -0.33 -9.37
N SER A 34 3.46 0.75 -9.89
CA SER A 34 4.91 0.98 -9.86
C SER A 34 5.24 2.21 -10.69
N VAL A 35 4.86 3.40 -10.21
CA VAL A 35 5.56 4.66 -10.47
C VAL A 35 5.04 5.69 -9.47
N ALA A 36 5.25 5.43 -8.18
CA ALA A 36 5.39 6.52 -7.23
C ALA A 36 6.75 7.16 -7.52
N SER A 37 6.80 7.98 -8.57
CA SER A 37 7.98 8.76 -8.92
C SER A 37 8.38 9.60 -7.73
N ALA A 38 9.58 9.32 -7.26
CA ALA A 38 10.32 10.11 -6.30
C ALA A 38 10.35 11.57 -6.76
N LYS A 39 9.59 12.43 -6.09
CA LYS A 39 9.97 13.83 -5.90
C LYS A 39 9.86 14.11 -4.43
N ALA A 40 11.01 13.94 -3.77
CA ALA A 40 11.30 14.41 -2.43
C ALA A 40 11.27 15.94 -2.40
N ALA A 41 10.09 16.53 -2.58
CA ALA A 41 9.76 17.74 -1.88
C ALA A 41 9.24 17.27 -0.52
N VAL A 42 9.88 17.68 0.56
CA VAL A 42 9.33 17.64 1.93
C VAL A 42 8.16 18.64 2.03
N THR A 43 7.35 18.74 0.99
CA THR A 43 6.03 19.36 1.00
C THR A 43 5.10 18.22 1.31
N CYS A 44 4.42 18.32 2.44
CA CYS A 44 3.57 17.25 2.89
C CYS A 44 2.55 16.88 1.81
N ASN A 45 2.76 15.73 1.17
CA ASN A 45 1.97 15.33 0.02
C ASN A 45 0.63 14.80 0.52
N GLN A 46 -0.31 15.72 0.75
CA GLN A 46 -1.62 15.42 1.32
C GLN A 46 -2.37 14.38 0.47
N GLY A 47 -2.26 14.46 -0.86
CA GLY A 47 -2.87 13.48 -1.77
C GLY A 47 -2.36 12.06 -1.54
N GLN A 48 -1.03 11.87 -1.50
CA GLN A 48 -0.42 10.57 -1.24
C GLN A 48 -0.74 10.04 0.16
N LEU A 49 -0.80 10.92 1.17
CA LEU A 49 -1.18 10.54 2.54
C LEU A 49 -2.65 10.07 2.61
N ARG A 50 -3.58 10.80 1.99
CA ARG A 50 -5.00 10.40 1.92
C ARG A 50 -5.18 9.05 1.23
N GLN A 51 -4.47 8.83 0.12
CA GLN A 51 -4.50 7.55 -0.60
C GLN A 51 -3.99 6.39 0.26
N GLN A 52 -2.88 6.59 0.99
CA GLN A 52 -2.36 5.55 1.90
C GLN A 52 -3.32 5.25 3.06
N ILE A 53 -3.94 6.28 3.65
CA ILE A 53 -4.95 6.10 4.71
C ILE A 53 -6.14 5.30 4.19
N ALA A 54 -6.64 5.63 3.00
CA ALA A 54 -7.74 4.89 2.36
C ALA A 54 -7.35 3.43 2.10
N GLY A 55 -6.15 3.18 1.56
CA GLY A 55 -5.64 1.83 1.33
C GLY A 55 -5.52 1.00 2.60
N LEU A 56 -5.02 1.58 3.70
CA LEU A 56 -4.94 0.91 5.01
C LEU A 56 -6.32 0.62 5.60
N LYS A 57 -7.28 1.55 5.47
CA LYS A 57 -8.67 1.33 5.91
C LYS A 57 -9.34 0.21 5.12
N SER A 58 -9.17 0.16 3.79
CA SER A 58 -9.67 -0.94 2.96
C SER A 58 -9.02 -2.28 3.33
N LYS A 59 -7.70 -2.29 3.59
CA LYS A 59 -6.99 -3.49 4.06
C LYS A 59 -7.52 -3.95 5.42
N ALA A 60 -7.75 -3.03 6.35
CA ALA A 60 -8.34 -3.34 7.64
C ALA A 60 -9.76 -3.91 7.53
N ALA A 61 -10.59 -3.37 6.62
CA ALA A 61 -11.92 -3.92 6.35
C ALA A 61 -11.85 -5.36 5.83
N LYS A 62 -10.93 -5.64 4.89
CA LYS A 62 -10.72 -6.98 4.35
C LYS A 62 -10.20 -7.95 5.42
N LEU A 63 -9.25 -7.53 6.25
CA LEU A 63 -8.75 -8.33 7.38
C LEU A 63 -9.85 -8.61 8.41
N LYS A 64 -10.75 -7.64 8.66
CA LYS A 64 -11.92 -7.83 9.53
C LYS A 64 -12.90 -8.87 8.96
N GLN A 65 -13.13 -8.86 7.65
CA GLN A 65 -13.96 -9.88 6.98
C GLN A 65 -13.36 -11.28 7.06
N LEU A 66 -12.03 -11.38 7.06
CA LEU A 66 -11.29 -12.64 7.22
C LEU A 66 -11.21 -13.13 8.69
N GLY A 67 -11.77 -12.38 9.64
CA GLY A 67 -11.69 -12.68 11.08
C GLY A 67 -10.38 -12.26 11.75
N GLU A 68 -9.42 -11.69 11.00
CA GLU A 68 -8.14 -11.22 11.51
C GLU A 68 -8.25 -9.84 12.17
N THR A 69 -8.92 -9.79 13.32
CA THR A 69 -9.18 -8.55 14.06
C THR A 69 -7.90 -7.88 14.59
N ALA A 70 -6.88 -8.65 14.99
CA ALA A 70 -5.61 -8.10 15.46
C ALA A 70 -4.84 -7.38 14.32
N ALA A 71 -4.76 -8.00 13.15
CA ALA A 71 -4.15 -7.40 11.97
C ALA A 71 -4.94 -6.18 11.48
N ALA A 72 -6.27 -6.25 11.51
CA ALA A 72 -7.13 -5.12 11.18
C ALA A 72 -6.91 -3.93 12.12
N ARG A 73 -6.79 -4.16 13.44
CA ARG A 73 -6.48 -3.11 14.42
C ARG A 73 -5.13 -2.47 14.17
N LYS A 74 -4.11 -3.26 13.82
CA LYS A 74 -2.78 -2.74 13.47
C LYS A 74 -2.85 -1.83 12.23
N ALA A 75 -3.51 -2.28 11.16
CA ALA A 75 -3.70 -1.48 9.95
C ALA A 75 -4.47 -0.17 10.22
N LEU A 76 -5.45 -0.18 11.12
CA LEU A 76 -6.15 1.05 11.54
C LEU A 76 -5.26 1.97 12.39
N SER A 77 -4.38 1.41 13.23
CA SER A 77 -3.42 2.18 14.00
C SER A 77 -2.41 2.89 13.09
N ASP A 78 -1.89 2.19 12.08
CA ASP A 78 -1.02 2.77 11.06
C ASP A 78 -1.74 3.89 10.29
N ALA A 79 -3.01 3.69 9.93
CA ALA A 79 -3.83 4.71 9.27
C ALA A 79 -4.01 5.95 10.17
N ALA A 80 -4.22 5.76 11.47
CA ALA A 80 -4.35 6.86 12.42
C ALA A 80 -3.04 7.66 12.57
N ALA A 81 -1.89 6.98 12.57
CA ALA A 81 -0.59 7.64 12.58
C ALA A 81 -0.38 8.53 11.34
N LEU A 82 -0.73 8.02 10.15
CA LEU A 82 -0.68 8.82 8.92
C LEU A 82 -1.67 9.99 8.94
N GLN A 83 -2.85 9.79 9.53
CA GLN A 83 -3.86 10.84 9.63
C GLN A 83 -3.37 11.99 10.52
N ARG A 84 -2.71 11.71 11.64
CA ARG A 84 -2.07 12.73 12.48
C ARG A 84 -1.00 13.52 11.72
N LYS A 85 -0.20 12.84 10.87
CA LYS A 85 0.80 13.51 10.03
C LYS A 85 0.12 14.43 9.02
N LEU A 86 -0.96 13.97 8.38
CA LEU A 86 -1.74 14.79 7.45
C LEU A 86 -2.35 16.02 8.13
N ASP A 87 -2.91 15.86 9.33
CA ASP A 87 -3.49 16.99 10.09
C ASP A 87 -2.42 18.01 10.47
N ALA A 88 -1.25 17.55 10.95
CA ALA A 88 -0.11 18.43 11.25
C ALA A 88 0.34 19.21 10.02
N CYS A 89 0.31 18.58 8.85
CA CYS A 89 0.65 19.24 7.59
C CYS A 89 -0.37 20.26 7.13
N ILE A 90 -1.67 19.97 7.25
CA ILE A 90 -2.73 20.93 6.93
C ILE A 90 -2.63 22.14 7.87
N LYS A 91 -2.35 21.90 9.15
CA LYS A 91 -2.15 22.98 10.13
C LYS A 91 -0.94 23.85 9.77
N ALA A 92 0.21 23.23 9.48
CA ALA A 92 1.42 23.96 9.08
C ALA A 92 1.22 24.77 7.78
N ASP A 93 0.49 24.22 6.80
CA ASP A 93 0.15 24.90 5.55
C ASP A 93 -0.79 26.10 5.80
N ASN A 94 -1.77 25.96 6.69
CA ASN A 94 -2.67 27.05 7.08
C ASN A 94 -1.94 28.17 7.82
N ASP A 95 -1.04 27.81 8.75
CA ASP A 95 -0.24 28.77 9.52
C ASP A 95 0.75 29.51 8.60
N ALA A 96 1.36 28.82 7.62
CA ALA A 96 2.22 29.43 6.61
C ALA A 96 1.46 30.34 5.62
N SER A 97 0.17 30.09 5.40
CA SER A 97 -0.68 30.86 4.47
C SER A 97 -1.24 32.13 5.09
N LYS A 98 -1.08 32.37 6.40
CA LYS A 98 -1.51 33.62 7.03
C LYS A 98 -0.44 34.70 6.82
N PRO A 99 -0.75 35.79 6.09
CA PRO A 99 0.15 36.93 5.99
C PRO A 99 0.37 37.51 7.39
N PHE A 100 1.61 37.85 7.70
CA PHE A 100 1.97 38.56 8.93
C PHE A 100 1.11 39.84 9.04
N PRO A 101 0.47 40.13 10.19
CA PRO A 101 -0.15 41.43 10.40
C PRO A 101 0.98 42.46 10.47
N GLY A 102 1.06 43.33 9.46
CA GLY A 102 1.95 44.49 9.42
C GLY A 102 1.50 45.61 10.34
#